data_AF-A0A2V8X8T5-F1
#
_entry.id   AF-A0A2V8X8T5-F1
#
_cell.length_a   1.000
_cell.length_b   1.000
_cell.length_c   1.000
_cell.angle_alpha   90.00
_cell.angle_beta   90.00
_cell.angle_gamma   90.00
#
_symmetry.space_group_name_H-M   'P 1'
#
loop_
_entity.id
_entity.type
_entity.pdbx_description
1 polymer ?
#
loop_
_entity_poly.entity_id
_entity_poly.type
_entity_poly.pdbx_seq_one_letter_code
_entity_poly.pdbx_strand_id
1 'polypeptide(L)' 'MSAKGCLAVVPQGFNVGQKLRLVNLTNQISCDAVLVWRGHEGRTGWELGLELQEPSPDFWGLDF' A
#
# COMPACT_ATOMS: atom_id res chain seq x y z
N MET A 1 -8.75 2.21 9.79
CA MET A 1 -8.06 1.59 8.64
C MET A 1 -8.57 0.17 8.51
N SER A 2 -8.93 -0.28 7.31
CA SER A 2 -9.24 -1.69 7.04
C SER A 2 -7.94 -2.49 7.02
N ALA A 3 -7.92 -3.73 7.53
CA ALA A 3 -6.76 -4.63 7.43
C ALA A 3 -6.34 -4.91 5.96
N LYS A 4 -7.21 -4.60 5.00
CA LYS A 4 -6.97 -4.80 3.57
C LYS A 4 -6.46 -3.57 2.82
N GLY A 5 -6.12 -2.48 3.52
CA GLY A 5 -5.63 -1.27 2.84
C GLY A 5 -4.57 -0.52 3.61
N CYS A 6 -3.78 0.27 2.89
CA CYS A 6 -2.84 1.21 3.49
C CYS A 6 -2.72 2.51 2.70
N LEU A 7 -2.23 3.53 3.40
CA LEU A 7 -1.78 4.77 2.82
C LEU A 7 -0.25 4.72 2.74
N ALA A 8 0.31 5.07 1.59
CA ALA A 8 1.75 5.23 1.41
C ALA A 8 2.06 6.61 0.84
N VAL A 9 3.20 7.18 1.22
CA VAL A 9 3.75 8.38 0.60
C VAL A 9 5.04 8.00 -0.12
N VAL A 10 5.10 8.24 -1.43
CA VAL A 10 6.26 7.86 -2.26
C VAL A 10 6.67 8.98 -3.21
N PRO A 11 7.95 9.09 -3.59
CA PRO A 11 8.40 10.18 -4.47
C PRO A 11 7.79 10.14 -5.87
N GLN A 12 7.40 8.97 -6.34
CA GLN A 12 6.94 8.73 -7.71
C GLN A 12 5.42 8.57 -7.79
N GLY A 13 4.80 9.19 -8.78
CA GLY A 13 3.39 9.00 -9.07
C GLY A 13 3.13 7.65 -9.76
N PHE A 14 2.05 6.99 -9.38
CA PHE A 14 1.50 5.82 -10.07
C PHE A 14 0.10 6.12 -10.60
N ASN A 15 -0.42 5.25 -11.47
CA ASN A 15 -1.76 5.39 -12.02
C ASN A 15 -2.79 4.60 -11.20
N VAL A 16 -3.98 5.16 -11.00
CA VAL A 16 -5.08 4.42 -10.37
C VAL A 16 -5.41 3.18 -11.22
N GLY A 17 -5.62 2.05 -10.56
CA GLY A 17 -5.79 0.73 -11.19
C GLY A 17 -4.46 -0.02 -11.44
N GLN A 18 -3.31 0.62 -11.23
CA GLN A 18 -2.02 -0.04 -11.38
C GLN A 18 -1.81 -1.09 -10.29
N LYS A 19 -1.38 -2.29 -10.71
CA LYS A 19 -0.94 -3.37 -9.82
C LYS A 19 0.49 -3.11 -9.35
N LEU A 20 0.71 -3.24 -8.05
CA LEU A 20 1.98 -3.00 -7.38
C LEU A 20 2.29 -4.17 -6.45
N ARG A 21 3.58 -4.46 -6.23
CA ARG A 21 4.02 -5.36 -5.16
C ARG A 21 4.35 -4.51 -3.94
N LEU A 22 3.62 -4.71 -2.86
CA LEU A 22 3.93 -4.12 -1.56
C LEU A 22 4.83 -5.07 -0.78
N VAL A 23 5.87 -4.55 -0.13
CA VAL A 23 6.75 -5.30 0.75
C VAL A 23 6.74 -4.62 2.11
N ASN A 24 6.29 -5.31 3.14
CA ASN A 24 6.42 -4.84 4.51
C ASN A 24 7.88 -5.07 4.94
N LEU A 25 8.65 -4.00 5.10
CA LEU A 25 10.07 -4.10 5.42
C LEU A 25 10.34 -4.59 6.86
N THR A 26 9.35 -4.54 7.76
CA THR A 26 9.49 -5.01 9.13
C THR A 26 9.60 -6.53 9.20
N ASN A 27 8.82 -7.26 8.39
CA ASN A 27 8.74 -8.73 8.41
C ASN A 27 9.08 -9.38 7.05
N GLN A 28 9.40 -8.58 6.03
CA GLN A 28 9.71 -8.99 4.66
C GLN A 28 8.56 -9.70 3.92
N ILE A 29 7.34 -9.68 4.46
CA ILE A 29 6.17 -10.25 3.80
C ILE A 29 5.74 -9.32 2.67
N SER A 30 5.53 -9.89 1.49
CA SER A 30 5.04 -9.17 0.33
C SER A 30 3.58 -9.51 0.02
N CYS A 31 2.84 -8.55 -0.53
CA CYS A 31 1.46 -8.72 -0.98
C CYS A 31 1.26 -7.96 -2.29
N ASP A 32 0.47 -8.50 -3.20
CA ASP A 32 0.01 -7.75 -4.37
C ASP A 32 -1.01 -6.71 -3.93
N ALA A 33 -0.94 -5.52 -4.51
CA ALA A 33 -1.85 -4.43 -4.20
C ALA A 33 -2.27 -3.70 -5.47
N VAL A 34 -3.42 -3.02 -5.40
CA VAL A 34 -3.90 -2.14 -6.46
C VAL A 34 -3.95 -0.72 -5.92
N LEU A 35 -3.46 0.24 -6.69
CA LEU A 35 -3.69 1.64 -6.39
C LEU A 35 -5.16 1.99 -6.64
N VAL A 36 -5.92 2.27 -5.58
CA VAL A 36 -7.35 2.60 -5.66
C VAL A 36 -7.62 4.09 -5.52
N TRP A 37 -6.67 4.84 -4.97
CA TRP A 37 -6.77 6.29 -4.83
C TRP A 37 -5.39 6.94 -4.92
N ARG A 38 -5.34 8.13 -5.53
CA ARG A 38 -4.15 8.98 -5.60
C ARG A 38 -4.52 10.39 -5.19
N GLY A 39 -3.86 10.90 -4.16
CA GLY A 39 -3.98 12.28 -3.70
C GLY A 39 -3.17 13.25 -4.57
N HIS A 40 -2.92 14.44 -4.01
CA HIS A 40 -2.06 15.43 -4.64
C HIS A 40 -0.58 15.13 -4.34
N GLU A 41 0.30 15.61 -5.21
CA GLU A 41 1.73 15.66 -4.91
C GLU A 41 2.00 16.72 -3.83
N GLY A 42 2.41 16.25 -2.66
CA GLY A 42 2.84 17.09 -1.56
C GLY A 42 4.34 17.35 -1.58
N ARG A 43 4.86 18.05 -0.57
CA ARG A 43 6.30 18.35 -0.43
C ARG A 43 7.18 17.10 -0.33
N THR A 44 6.62 15.99 0.11
CA THR A 44 7.32 14.74 0.42
C THR A 44 7.02 13.62 -0.60
N GLY A 45 6.17 13.88 -1.60
CA GLY A 45 5.77 12.93 -2.62
C GLY A 45 4.25 12.78 -2.76
N TRP A 46 3.85 11.70 -3.41
CA TRP A 46 2.47 11.34 -3.72
C TRP A 46 1.84 10.54 -2.59
N GLU A 47 0.63 10.93 -2.18
CA GLU A 47 -0.20 10.14 -1.28
C GLU A 47 -0.98 9.09 -2.07
N LEU A 48 -0.84 7.83 -1.69
CA LEU A 48 -1.38 6.67 -2.41
C LEU A 48 -2.22 5.79 -1.50
N GLY A 49 -3.46 5.54 -1.89
CA GLY A 49 -4.34 4.57 -1.26
C GLY A 49 -4.22 3.23 -1.98
N LEU A 50 -3.77 2.21 -1.27
CA LEU A 50 -3.49 0.89 -1.80
C LEU A 50 -4.44 -0.14 -1.16
N GLU A 51 -5.07 -0.95 -2.00
CA GLU A 51 -5.86 -2.10 -1.57
C GLU A 51 -5.06 -3.38 -1.77
N LEU A 52 -4.81 -4.10 -0.68
CA LEU A 52 -4.08 -5.36 -0.64
C LEU A 52 -4.97 -6.48 -1.16
N GLN A 53 -4.42 -7.28 -2.07
CA GLN A 53 -5.08 -8.42 -2.69
C GLN A 53 -4.74 -9.68 -1.87
N GLU A 54 -5.75 -10.23 -1.21
CA GLU A 54 -5.64 -11.46 -0.39
C GLU A 54 -4.42 -11.45 0.56
N PRO A 55 -4.26 -10.41 1.41
CA PRO A 55 -3.09 -10.32 2.28
C PRO A 55 -3.05 -11.50 3.25
N SER A 56 -1.84 -12.03 3.49
CA SER A 56 -1.59 -12.93 4.61
C SER A 56 -2.09 -12.28 5.91
N PRO A 57 -2.69 -13.04 6.86
CA PRO A 57 -3.03 -12.53 8.18
C PRO A 57 -1.85 -11.83 8.87
N ASP A 58 -0.65 -12.34 8.63
CA ASP A 58 0.60 -11.84 9.22
C ASP A 58 1.18 -10.63 8.48
N PHE A 59 0.57 -10.17 7.37
CA PHE A 59 1.15 -9.12 6.53
C PHE A 59 1.50 -7.88 7.34
N TRP A 60 0.58 -7.43 8.21
CA TRP A 60 0.80 -6.29 9.08
C TRP A 60 1.56 -6.64 10.36
N GLY A 61 1.71 -7.92 10.68
CA GLY A 61 2.30 -8.38 11.94
C GLY A 61 1.52 -7.88 13.17
N LEU A 62 0.19 -7.75 13.04
CA LEU A 62 -0.69 -7.33 14.12
C LEU A 62 -1.34 -8.57 14.72
N ASP A 63 -1.25 -8.70 16.04
CA ASP A 63 -2.06 -9.66 16.79
C ASP A 63 -3.49 -9.08 16.91
N PHE A 64 -4.50 -9.83 16.47
CA PHE A 64 -5.92 -9.45 16.52
C PHE A 64 -6.66 -10.10 17.69
#